data_AF-A0A379FS24-F1
#
_entry.id   AF-A0A379FS24-F1
#
_cell.length_a   1.000
_cell.length_b   1.000
_cell.length_c   1.000
_cell.angle_alpha   90.00
_cell.angle_beta   90.00
_cell.angle_gamma   90.00
#
_symmetry.space_group_name_H-M   'P 1'
#
loop_
_entity.id
_entity.type
_entity.pdbx_description
1 polymer ?
#
loop_
_entity_poly.entity_id
_entity_poly.type
_entity_poly.pdbx_seq_one_letter_code
_entity_poly.pdbx_strand_id
1 'polypeptide(L)'
;MYVRQVLTSHQMNPLINFCITAFVATTVSGLLLKIPYLAVTETISMAASVLLLVPGFPLINAVADMFKGHVNTGLARWTMASLLTLATCIGVVLAMTIWGFKRMGIEFLFSLCEKMLLAAIPAVGFAMVFNVPVRALKYCALLGAIGYGFRMILMTLGLQIEWASFLAAILIGIIGIQWSRWWLAHPKVFTVAAVIPMFPGISAYIAMISVVKISQFGYDPELVEVLVTNFLKASFIVGALSIGISLPGLWLYRKRPSV
;
A
#
# COMPACT_ATOMS: atom_id res chain seq x y z
N MET A 1 22.13 10.00 5.76
CA MET A 1 21.75 10.94 6.85
C MET A 1 21.63 12.39 6.39
N TYR A 2 22.50 12.88 5.50
CA TYR A 2 22.42 14.25 4.95
C TYR A 2 21.04 14.63 4.39
N VAL A 3 20.45 13.79 3.53
CA VAL A 3 19.10 14.01 2.96
C VAL A 3 18.03 14.22 4.04
N ARG A 4 18.03 13.38 5.06
CA ARG A 4 17.08 13.49 6.18
C ARG A 4 17.24 14.80 6.93
N GLN A 5 18.48 15.25 7.17
CA GLN A 5 18.76 16.50 7.87
C GLN A 5 18.24 17.70 7.08
N VAL A 6 18.48 17.74 5.78
CA VAL A 6 17.97 18.79 4.88
C VAL A 6 16.43 18.82 4.84
N LEU A 7 15.78 17.66 4.70
CA LEU A 7 14.31 17.60 4.69
C LEU A 7 13.71 18.00 6.05
N THR A 8 14.42 17.72 7.15
CA THR A 8 14.00 18.14 8.50
C THR A 8 14.14 19.65 8.68
N SER A 9 15.20 20.28 8.15
CA SER A 9 15.37 21.74 8.23
C SER A 9 14.30 22.51 7.46
N HIS A 10 13.70 21.88 6.44
CA HIS A 10 12.54 22.41 5.72
C HIS A 10 11.19 22.10 6.38
N GLN A 11 11.17 21.62 7.63
CA GLN A 11 9.95 21.26 8.39
C GLN A 11 9.02 20.29 7.65
N MET A 12 9.56 19.40 6.81
CA MET A 12 8.75 18.42 6.10
C MET A 12 8.20 17.35 7.04
N ASN A 13 7.00 16.84 6.72
CA ASN A 13 6.35 15.79 7.51
C ASN A 13 7.29 14.58 7.69
N PRO A 14 7.46 14.05 8.92
CA PRO A 14 8.34 12.92 9.21
C PRO A 14 8.11 11.70 8.32
N LEU A 15 6.87 11.41 7.92
CA LEU A 15 6.55 10.29 7.03
C LEU A 15 7.16 10.48 5.64
N ILE A 16 7.01 11.68 5.06
CA ILE A 16 7.57 12.03 3.75
C ILE A 16 9.09 12.00 3.82
N ASN A 17 9.65 12.55 4.90
CA ASN A 17 11.09 12.59 5.12
C ASN A 17 11.71 11.18 5.16
N PHE A 18 11.11 10.27 5.94
CA PHE A 18 11.60 8.88 6.03
C PHE A 18 11.44 8.13 4.71
N CYS A 19 10.35 8.35 3.97
CA CYS A 19 10.14 7.79 2.64
C CYS A 19 11.21 8.24 1.63
N ILE A 20 11.46 9.55 1.52
CA ILE A 20 12.47 10.10 0.59
C ILE A 20 13.88 9.67 1.01
N THR A 21 14.17 9.68 2.32
CA THR A 21 15.49 9.26 2.82
C THR A 21 15.75 7.78 2.53
N ALA A 22 14.76 6.92 2.75
CA ALA A 22 14.85 5.48 2.42
C ALA A 22 15.06 5.29 0.92
N PHE A 23 14.28 5.99 0.09
CA PHE A 23 14.41 5.93 -1.36
C PHE A 23 15.81 6.32 -1.83
N VAL A 24 16.35 7.45 -1.37
CA VAL A 24 17.69 7.90 -1.77
C VAL A 24 18.76 6.94 -1.27
N ALA A 25 18.66 6.46 -0.02
CA ALA A 25 19.61 5.49 0.54
C ALA A 25 19.65 4.20 -0.29
N THR A 26 18.49 3.61 -0.58
CA THR A 26 18.38 2.38 -1.37
C THR A 26 18.79 2.59 -2.83
N THR A 27 18.54 3.78 -3.40
CA THR A 27 18.97 4.12 -4.78
C THR A 27 20.49 4.27 -4.89
N VAL A 28 21.12 4.94 -3.92
CA VAL A 28 22.59 5.07 -3.88
C VAL A 28 23.26 3.71 -3.66
N SER A 29 22.71 2.88 -2.77
CA SER A 29 23.19 1.51 -2.61
C SER A 29 22.97 0.67 -3.87
N GLY A 30 21.79 0.73 -4.51
CA GLY A 30 21.50 -0.04 -5.72
C GLY A 30 22.28 0.40 -6.97
N LEU A 31 22.79 1.64 -7.00
CA LEU A 31 23.68 2.14 -8.05
C LEU A 31 25.07 1.48 -8.01
N LEU A 32 25.53 1.12 -6.81
CA LEU A 32 26.83 0.47 -6.62
C LEU A 32 26.85 -0.93 -7.27
N LEU A 33 25.68 -1.59 -7.42
CA LEU A 33 25.53 -2.92 -8.05
C LEU A 33 26.10 -2.98 -9.47
N LYS A 34 26.23 -1.84 -10.14
CA LYS A 34 26.83 -1.75 -11.48
C LYS A 34 28.35 -1.91 -11.49
N ILE A 35 29.01 -1.95 -10.33
CA ILE A 35 30.45 -2.11 -10.18
C ILE A 35 30.76 -3.56 -9.75
N PRO A 36 31.38 -4.39 -10.60
CA PRO A 36 31.49 -5.84 -10.38
C PRO A 36 32.28 -6.27 -9.13
N TYR A 37 33.10 -5.39 -8.54
CA TYR A 37 33.87 -5.68 -7.32
C TYR A 37 33.07 -5.51 -6.00
N LEU A 38 31.88 -4.90 -6.01
CA LEU A 38 31.15 -4.51 -4.79
C LEU A 38 29.84 -5.31 -4.54
N ALA A 39 29.49 -6.23 -5.43
CA ALA A 39 28.19 -6.90 -5.45
C ALA A 39 27.83 -7.69 -4.17
N VAL A 40 28.81 -8.26 -3.45
CA VAL A 40 28.57 -9.06 -2.22
C VAL A 40 28.44 -8.17 -0.97
N THR A 41 29.12 -7.01 -0.94
CA THR A 41 29.08 -6.05 0.17
C THR A 41 27.77 -5.23 0.18
N GLU A 42 27.03 -5.25 -0.92
CA GLU A 42 25.89 -4.36 -1.14
C GLU A 42 24.55 -4.79 -0.58
N THR A 43 24.24 -6.08 -0.55
CA THR A 43 23.05 -6.57 0.16
C THR A 43 23.15 -6.26 1.66
N ILE A 44 24.36 -6.30 2.22
CA ILE A 44 24.64 -5.92 3.60
C ILE A 44 24.52 -4.39 3.76
N SER A 45 25.04 -3.61 2.82
CA SER A 45 24.96 -2.14 2.85
C SER A 45 23.53 -1.61 2.66
N MET A 46 22.73 -2.23 1.79
CA MET A 46 21.30 -1.95 1.67
C MET A 46 20.56 -2.26 2.98
N ALA A 47 20.76 -3.45 3.55
CA ALA A 47 20.13 -3.83 4.81
C ALA A 47 20.52 -2.87 5.96
N ALA A 48 21.81 -2.51 6.07
CA ALA A 48 22.33 -1.58 7.08
C ALA A 48 21.76 -0.17 6.92
N SER A 49 21.61 0.33 5.69
CA SER A 49 21.07 1.67 5.42
C SER A 49 19.58 1.81 5.82
N VAL A 50 18.81 0.72 5.70
CA VAL A 50 17.39 0.67 6.06
C VAL A 50 17.19 0.47 7.56
N LEU A 51 18.06 -0.32 8.21
CA LEU A 51 18.06 -0.51 9.67
C LEU A 51 18.18 0.82 10.43
N LEU A 52 18.95 1.77 9.90
CA LEU A 52 19.11 3.11 10.49
C LEU A 52 17.84 3.98 10.41
N LEU A 53 16.87 3.60 9.59
CA LEU A 53 15.59 4.28 9.44
C LEU A 53 14.46 3.59 10.22
N VAL A 54 14.72 2.42 10.82
CA VAL A 54 13.77 1.80 11.74
C VAL A 54 13.70 2.66 13.01
N PRO A 55 12.50 3.11 13.44
CA PRO A 55 12.30 3.94 14.62
C PRO A 55 12.40 3.09 15.90
N GLY A 56 13.55 2.44 16.12
CA GLY A 56 13.79 1.58 17.28
C GLY A 56 13.69 2.34 18.61
N PHE A 57 14.26 3.55 18.69
CA PHE A 57 14.20 4.37 19.90
C PHE A 57 12.76 4.79 20.28
N PRO A 58 11.91 5.26 19.34
CA PRO A 58 10.48 5.45 19.60
C PRO A 58 9.73 4.19 20.08
N LEU A 59 10.04 3.00 19.53
CA LEU A 59 9.41 1.75 19.94
C LEU A 59 9.76 1.36 21.38
N ILE A 60 11.04 1.46 21.76
CA ILE A 60 11.50 1.16 23.13
C ILE A 60 10.82 2.09 24.13
N ASN A 61 10.76 3.39 23.83
CA ASN A 61 10.12 4.37 24.70
C ASN A 61 8.60 4.21 24.76
N ALA A 62 7.95 3.81 23.66
CA ALA A 62 6.52 3.50 23.66
C ALA A 62 6.18 2.38 24.66
N VAL A 63 6.94 1.30 24.62
CA VAL A 63 6.79 0.16 25.54
C VAL A 63 7.10 0.58 26.97
N ALA A 64 8.19 1.32 27.20
CA ALA A 64 8.56 1.82 28.52
C ALA A 64 7.48 2.73 29.13
N ASP A 65 6.84 3.59 28.33
CA ASP A 65 5.75 4.46 28.79
C ASP A 65 4.50 3.66 29.17
N MET A 66 4.18 2.59 28.42
CA MET A 66 3.06 1.69 28.76
C MET A 66 3.29 0.99 30.11
N PHE A 67 4.52 0.50 30.36
CA PHE A 67 4.88 -0.12 31.65
C PHE A 67 4.83 0.86 32.82
N LYS A 68 5.06 2.15 32.58
CA LYS A 68 4.98 3.22 33.60
C LYS A 68 3.55 3.72 33.83
N GLY A 69 2.54 3.12 33.19
CA GLY A 69 1.13 3.51 33.33
C GLY A 69 0.69 4.63 32.36
N HIS A 70 1.57 5.14 31.50
CA HIS A 70 1.24 6.11 30.46
C HIS A 70 0.88 5.41 29.14
N VAL A 71 -0.18 4.61 29.17
CA VAL A 71 -0.57 3.72 28.08
C VAL A 71 -0.95 4.49 26.81
N ASN A 72 -1.70 5.59 26.93
CA ASN A 72 -2.15 6.38 25.78
C ASN A 72 -0.98 7.02 24.99
N THR A 73 0.03 7.55 25.69
CA THR A 73 1.22 8.11 25.05
C THR A 73 2.11 7.03 24.44
N GLY A 74 2.18 5.87 25.08
CA GLY A 74 2.87 4.70 24.53
C GLY A 74 2.23 4.20 23.24
N LEU A 75 0.91 4.03 23.21
CA LEU A 75 0.15 3.68 22.00
C LEU A 75 0.33 4.69 20.87
N ALA A 76 0.34 5.99 21.18
CA ALA A 76 0.56 7.04 20.18
C ALA A 76 1.97 6.96 19.56
N ARG A 77 3.02 6.78 20.39
CA ARG A 77 4.41 6.60 19.93
C ARG A 77 4.58 5.31 19.13
N TRP A 78 3.94 4.23 19.55
CA TRP A 78 3.96 2.95 18.86
C TRP A 78 3.33 3.06 17.47
N THR A 79 2.16 3.71 17.39
CA THR A 79 1.46 3.95 16.12
C THR A 79 2.27 4.85 15.18
N MET A 80 2.92 5.89 15.71
CA MET A 80 3.79 6.74 14.89
C MET A 80 5.03 5.98 14.40
N ALA A 81 5.61 5.12 15.24
CA ALA A 81 6.73 4.28 14.88
C ALA A 81 6.37 3.26 13.79
N SER A 82 5.19 2.62 13.86
CA SER A 82 4.73 1.71 12.81
C SER A 82 4.42 2.45 11.50
N LEU A 83 3.89 3.67 11.57
CA LEU A 83 3.71 4.50 10.37
C LEU A 83 5.05 4.90 9.73
N LEU A 84 6.08 5.18 10.54
CA LEU A 84 7.42 5.49 10.04
C LEU A 84 8.13 4.26 9.43
N THR A 85 7.96 3.06 9.99
CA THR A 85 8.48 1.82 9.35
C THR A 85 7.76 1.52 8.05
N LEU A 86 6.45 1.74 7.98
CA LEU A 86 5.73 1.65 6.71
C LEU A 86 6.29 2.67 5.72
N ALA A 87 6.50 3.92 6.15
CA ALA A 87 7.09 5.00 5.34
C ALA A 87 8.48 4.65 4.77
N THR A 88 9.33 3.94 5.52
CA THR A 88 10.64 3.50 5.03
C THR A 88 10.52 2.35 4.04
N CYS A 89 9.66 1.37 4.31
CA CYS A 89 9.38 0.29 3.37
C CYS A 89 8.90 0.82 2.00
N ILE A 90 8.12 1.92 1.98
CA ILE A 90 7.73 2.61 0.73
C ILE A 90 8.96 2.99 -0.09
N GLY A 91 9.89 3.71 0.53
CA GLY A 91 11.05 4.26 -0.16
C GLY A 91 11.99 3.18 -0.68
N VAL A 92 12.21 2.12 0.11
CA VAL A 92 13.07 0.99 -0.26
C VAL A 92 12.50 0.25 -1.47
N VAL A 93 11.20 -0.08 -1.44
CA VAL A 93 10.56 -0.79 -2.55
C VAL A 93 10.57 0.06 -3.80
N LEU A 94 10.21 1.36 -3.70
CA LEU A 94 10.19 2.26 -4.84
C LEU A 94 11.57 2.42 -5.50
N ALA A 95 12.65 2.38 -4.71
CA ALA A 95 14.01 2.36 -5.24
C ALA A 95 14.29 1.06 -6.01
N MET A 96 14.04 -0.11 -5.42
CA MET A 96 14.28 -1.41 -6.06
C MET A 96 13.56 -1.56 -7.41
N THR A 97 12.39 -0.92 -7.56
CA THR A 97 11.59 -1.00 -8.78
C THR A 97 12.12 -0.16 -9.94
N ILE A 98 12.78 0.96 -9.68
CA ILE A 98 13.33 1.83 -10.72
C ILE A 98 14.54 1.17 -11.41
N TRP A 99 15.25 0.29 -10.71
CA TRP A 99 16.44 -0.40 -11.23
C TRP A 99 16.14 -1.74 -11.91
N GLY A 100 14.95 -2.31 -11.71
CA GLY A 100 14.53 -3.61 -12.27
C GLY A 100 13.50 -3.49 -13.39
N PHE A 101 13.89 -3.03 -14.57
CA PHE A 101 12.95 -2.90 -15.70
C PHE A 101 12.50 -4.26 -16.25
N LYS A 102 11.19 -4.54 -16.17
CA LYS A 102 10.51 -5.58 -16.95
C LYS A 102 9.96 -4.98 -18.25
N ARG A 103 10.17 -5.66 -19.39
CA ARG A 103 9.87 -5.17 -20.75
C ARG A 103 8.35 -5.17 -21.01
N MET A 104 7.76 -4.01 -21.33
CA MET A 104 6.36 -3.88 -21.77
C MET A 104 6.25 -4.19 -23.27
N GLY A 105 5.65 -5.33 -23.63
CA GLY A 105 5.37 -5.73 -25.01
C GLY A 105 3.88 -5.69 -25.37
N ILE A 106 3.54 -6.02 -26.61
CA ILE A 106 2.15 -6.05 -27.13
C ILE A 106 1.28 -7.07 -26.37
N GLU A 107 1.85 -8.21 -25.97
CA GLU A 107 1.16 -9.23 -25.15
C GLU A 107 0.69 -8.70 -23.79
N PHE A 108 1.44 -7.76 -23.21
CA PHE A 108 1.06 -7.14 -21.94
C PHE A 108 -0.19 -6.26 -22.10
N LEU A 109 -0.29 -5.50 -23.19
CA LEU A 109 -1.46 -4.65 -23.45
C LEU A 109 -2.74 -5.50 -23.60
N PHE A 110 -2.66 -6.63 -24.31
CA PHE A 110 -3.79 -7.54 -24.45
C PHE A 110 -4.21 -8.14 -23.10
N SER A 111 -3.25 -8.64 -22.31
CA SER A 111 -3.52 -9.18 -20.96
C SER A 111 -4.07 -8.12 -20.01
N LEU A 112 -3.62 -6.87 -20.13
CA LEU A 112 -4.12 -5.76 -19.32
C LEU A 112 -5.58 -5.47 -19.64
N CYS A 113 -5.94 -5.34 -20.93
CA CYS A 113 -7.31 -5.09 -21.35
C CYS A 113 -8.26 -6.20 -20.90
N GLU A 114 -7.89 -7.45 -21.10
CA GLU A 114 -8.67 -8.61 -20.65
C GLU A 114 -8.94 -8.56 -19.14
N LYS A 115 -7.89 -8.35 -18.33
CA LYS A 115 -8.02 -8.29 -16.88
C LYS A 115 -8.80 -7.08 -16.39
N MET A 116 -8.71 -5.94 -17.07
CA MET A 116 -9.52 -4.76 -16.76
C MET A 116 -11.01 -5.01 -17.01
N LEU A 117 -11.36 -5.71 -18.11
CA LEU A 117 -12.74 -6.10 -18.41
C LEU A 117 -13.27 -7.10 -17.37
N LEU A 118 -12.47 -8.10 -17.02
CA LEU A 118 -12.85 -9.08 -15.99
C LEU A 118 -12.98 -8.44 -14.61
N ALA A 119 -12.14 -7.46 -14.27
CA ALA A 119 -12.23 -6.71 -13.01
C ALA A 119 -13.49 -5.84 -12.90
N ALA A 120 -14.06 -5.40 -14.02
CA ALA A 120 -15.30 -4.63 -14.01
C ALA A 120 -16.49 -5.45 -13.49
N ILE A 121 -16.52 -6.76 -13.74
CA ILE A 121 -17.62 -7.66 -13.35
C ILE A 121 -17.85 -7.69 -11.83
N PRO A 122 -16.85 -8.01 -10.98
CA PRO A 122 -17.04 -8.00 -9.53
C PRO A 122 -17.29 -6.58 -8.97
N ALA A 123 -16.75 -5.53 -9.62
CA ALA A 123 -17.05 -4.15 -9.23
C ALA A 123 -18.53 -3.82 -9.43
N VAL A 124 -19.13 -4.23 -10.55
CA VAL A 124 -20.57 -4.07 -10.82
C VAL A 124 -21.40 -4.96 -9.90
N GLY A 125 -20.99 -6.23 -9.73
CA GLY A 125 -21.65 -7.20 -8.85
C GLY A 125 -21.84 -6.65 -7.43
N PHE A 126 -20.77 -6.13 -6.84
CA PHE A 126 -20.85 -5.52 -5.52
C PHE A 126 -21.55 -4.16 -5.51
N ALA A 127 -21.44 -3.36 -6.57
CA ALA A 127 -22.24 -2.14 -6.67
C ALA A 127 -23.75 -2.45 -6.61
N MET A 128 -24.20 -3.53 -7.25
CA MET A 128 -25.60 -3.97 -7.15
C MET A 128 -25.97 -4.42 -5.73
N VAL A 129 -25.09 -5.15 -5.03
CA VAL A 129 -25.29 -5.54 -3.61
C VAL A 129 -25.47 -4.32 -2.70
N PHE A 130 -24.77 -3.22 -2.99
CA PHE A 130 -24.92 -1.96 -2.27
C PHE A 130 -26.03 -1.05 -2.81
N ASN A 131 -26.96 -1.57 -3.61
CA ASN A 131 -28.11 -0.84 -4.18
C ASN A 131 -27.71 0.43 -4.97
N VAL A 132 -26.57 0.39 -5.67
CA VAL A 132 -26.13 1.48 -6.55
C VAL A 132 -27.10 1.60 -7.74
N PRO A 133 -27.61 2.80 -8.08
CA PRO A 133 -28.58 2.95 -9.17
C PRO A 133 -28.00 2.47 -10.51
N VAL A 134 -28.84 1.84 -11.35
CA VAL A 134 -28.41 1.18 -12.61
C VAL A 134 -27.61 2.12 -13.52
N ARG A 135 -27.98 3.41 -13.57
CA ARG A 135 -27.28 4.44 -14.36
C ARG A 135 -25.84 4.68 -13.89
N ALA A 136 -25.55 4.42 -12.61
CA ALA A 136 -24.24 4.59 -11.99
C ALA A 136 -23.34 3.35 -12.14
N LEU A 137 -23.88 2.17 -12.41
CA LEU A 137 -23.11 0.91 -12.50
C LEU A 137 -22.01 0.95 -13.55
N LYS A 138 -22.23 1.63 -14.68
CA LYS A 138 -21.20 1.80 -15.72
C LYS A 138 -19.96 2.56 -15.21
N TYR A 139 -20.12 3.48 -14.26
CA TYR A 139 -19.00 4.19 -13.65
C TYR A 139 -18.30 3.32 -12.61
N CYS A 140 -19.03 2.48 -11.86
CA CYS A 140 -18.41 1.48 -10.98
C CYS A 140 -17.58 0.47 -11.78
N ALA A 141 -18.10 0.00 -12.92
CA ALA A 141 -17.38 -0.86 -13.87
C ALA A 141 -16.09 -0.20 -14.36
N LEU A 142 -16.20 1.03 -14.87
CA LEU A 142 -15.07 1.80 -15.41
C LEU A 142 -14.02 2.07 -14.33
N LEU A 143 -14.44 2.49 -13.14
CA LEU A 143 -13.55 2.80 -12.03
C LEU A 143 -12.83 1.55 -11.50
N GLY A 144 -13.54 0.41 -11.44
CA GLY A 144 -12.95 -0.88 -11.08
C GLY A 144 -11.92 -1.36 -12.11
N ALA A 145 -12.23 -1.22 -13.40
CA ALA A 145 -11.30 -1.51 -14.49
C ALA A 145 -10.05 -0.62 -14.41
N ILE A 146 -10.22 0.70 -14.27
CA ILE A 146 -9.10 1.66 -14.15
C ILE A 146 -8.25 1.34 -12.92
N GLY A 147 -8.87 1.12 -11.76
CA GLY A 147 -8.18 0.80 -10.51
C GLY A 147 -7.32 -0.46 -10.62
N TYR A 148 -7.92 -1.54 -11.10
CA TYR A 148 -7.22 -2.81 -11.28
C TYR A 148 -6.13 -2.72 -12.34
N GLY A 149 -6.41 -2.08 -13.48
CA GLY A 149 -5.44 -1.87 -14.56
C GLY A 149 -4.24 -1.05 -14.10
N PHE A 150 -4.47 0.04 -13.38
CA PHE A 150 -3.41 0.88 -12.83
C PHE A 150 -2.54 0.12 -11.83
N ARG A 151 -3.15 -0.65 -10.93
CA ARG A 151 -2.41 -1.55 -10.03
C ARG A 151 -1.54 -2.54 -10.80
N MET A 152 -2.09 -3.18 -11.83
CA MET A 152 -1.36 -4.14 -12.67
C MET A 152 -0.16 -3.48 -13.36
N ILE A 153 -0.34 -2.29 -13.92
CA ILE A 153 0.77 -1.51 -14.52
C ILE A 153 1.86 -1.27 -13.48
N LEU A 154 1.49 -0.78 -12.29
CA LEU A 154 2.46 -0.53 -11.21
C LEU A 154 3.19 -1.81 -10.80
N MET A 155 2.49 -2.94 -10.71
CA MET A 155 3.12 -4.24 -10.43
C MET A 155 4.07 -4.69 -11.53
N THR A 156 3.77 -4.39 -12.80
CA THR A 156 4.69 -4.68 -13.91
C THR A 156 5.90 -3.76 -13.95
N LEU A 157 5.78 -2.54 -13.41
CA LEU A 157 6.91 -1.66 -13.13
C LEU A 157 7.71 -2.11 -11.89
N GLY A 158 7.34 -3.24 -11.28
CA GLY A 158 8.04 -3.87 -10.17
C GLY A 158 7.46 -3.55 -8.79
N LEU A 159 6.48 -2.64 -8.68
CA LEU A 159 5.93 -2.26 -7.36
C LEU A 159 5.29 -3.46 -6.68
N GLN A 160 5.60 -3.63 -5.40
CA GLN A 160 4.92 -4.63 -4.59
C GLN A 160 3.41 -4.38 -4.57
N ILE A 161 2.66 -5.45 -4.38
CA ILE A 161 1.21 -5.46 -4.53
C ILE A 161 0.53 -4.48 -3.57
N GLU A 162 1.09 -4.25 -2.39
CA GLU A 162 0.64 -3.31 -1.37
C GLU A 162 0.73 -1.87 -1.90
N TRP A 163 1.88 -1.48 -2.46
CA TRP A 163 2.13 -0.15 -3.03
C TRP A 163 1.30 0.12 -4.27
N ALA A 164 1.24 -0.87 -5.16
CA ALA A 164 0.40 -0.80 -6.33
C ALA A 164 -1.07 -0.60 -5.94
N SER A 165 -1.52 -1.29 -4.88
CA SER A 165 -2.90 -1.17 -4.38
C SER A 165 -3.15 0.19 -3.72
N PHE A 166 -2.20 0.70 -2.93
CA PHE A 166 -2.27 2.02 -2.29
C PHE A 166 -2.42 3.15 -3.31
N LEU A 167 -1.54 3.19 -4.31
CA LEU A 167 -1.55 4.23 -5.35
C LEU A 167 -2.79 4.12 -6.24
N ALA A 168 -3.24 2.92 -6.55
CA ALA A 168 -4.50 2.70 -7.27
C ALA A 168 -5.72 3.14 -6.45
N ALA A 169 -5.74 2.90 -5.14
CA ALA A 169 -6.79 3.40 -4.27
C ALA A 169 -6.85 4.93 -4.21
N ILE A 170 -5.70 5.61 -4.22
CA ILE A 170 -5.64 7.08 -4.33
C ILE A 170 -6.24 7.54 -5.67
N LEU A 171 -5.85 6.90 -6.78
CA LEU A 171 -6.37 7.23 -8.11
C LEU A 171 -7.90 7.06 -8.15
N ILE A 172 -8.41 5.93 -7.64
CA ILE A 172 -9.84 5.65 -7.51
C ILE A 172 -10.52 6.72 -6.65
N GLY A 173 -9.92 7.12 -5.53
CA GLY A 173 -10.45 8.15 -4.65
C GLY A 173 -10.54 9.52 -5.32
N ILE A 174 -9.52 9.94 -6.08
CA ILE A 174 -9.51 11.21 -6.82
C ILE A 174 -10.62 11.22 -7.87
N ILE A 175 -10.67 10.19 -8.72
CA ILE A 175 -11.67 10.08 -9.79
C ILE A 175 -13.08 9.97 -9.20
N GLY A 176 -13.24 9.17 -8.14
CA GLY A 176 -14.51 8.99 -7.45
C GLY A 176 -15.07 10.27 -6.86
N ILE A 177 -14.24 11.14 -6.25
CA ILE A 177 -14.66 12.45 -5.75
C ILE A 177 -15.01 13.40 -6.90
N GLN A 178 -14.30 13.33 -8.02
CA GLN A 178 -14.61 14.17 -9.17
C GLN A 178 -15.98 13.80 -9.78
N TRP A 179 -16.23 12.50 -9.97
CA TRP A 179 -17.51 12.01 -10.50
C TRP A 179 -18.67 12.17 -9.52
N SER A 180 -18.40 12.09 -8.21
CA SER A 180 -19.41 12.35 -7.17
C SER A 180 -20.01 13.75 -7.29
N ARG A 181 -19.19 14.75 -7.66
CA ARG A 181 -19.64 16.13 -7.88
C ARG A 181 -20.55 16.28 -9.10
N TRP A 182 -20.31 15.50 -10.15
CA TRP A 182 -21.13 15.53 -11.37
C TRP A 182 -22.47 14.80 -11.19
N TRP A 183 -22.50 13.73 -10.40
CA TRP A 183 -23.70 12.92 -10.18
C TRP A 183 -24.46 13.23 -8.89
N LEU A 184 -24.00 14.21 -8.09
CA LEU A 184 -24.57 14.58 -6.78
C LEU A 184 -24.75 13.36 -5.85
N ALA A 185 -23.95 12.32 -6.04
CA ALA A 185 -23.98 11.08 -5.27
C ALA A 185 -22.75 11.03 -4.36
N HIS A 186 -22.84 10.39 -3.19
CA HIS A 186 -21.72 10.33 -2.26
C HIS A 186 -20.54 9.52 -2.85
N PRO A 187 -19.27 9.97 -2.77
CA PRO A 187 -18.13 9.30 -3.42
C PRO A 187 -17.99 7.81 -3.11
N LYS A 188 -18.34 7.41 -1.87
CA LYS A 188 -18.30 6.01 -1.41
C LYS A 188 -19.16 5.06 -2.26
N VAL A 189 -20.20 5.56 -2.93
CA VAL A 189 -21.05 4.77 -3.84
C VAL A 189 -20.22 4.17 -4.98
N PHE A 190 -19.19 4.87 -5.44
CA PHE A 190 -18.35 4.44 -6.56
C PHE A 190 -17.04 3.82 -6.09
N THR A 191 -16.38 4.45 -5.11
CA THR A 191 -14.99 4.09 -4.73
C THR A 191 -14.91 2.75 -3.99
N VAL A 192 -15.92 2.40 -3.18
CA VAL A 192 -15.94 1.13 -2.44
C VAL A 192 -16.10 -0.03 -3.42
N ALA A 193 -17.07 0.05 -4.33
CA ALA A 193 -17.30 -0.98 -5.34
C ALA A 193 -16.09 -1.17 -6.28
N ALA A 194 -15.45 -0.07 -6.68
CA ALA A 194 -14.30 -0.09 -7.59
C ALA A 194 -13.05 -0.78 -7.03
N VAL A 195 -12.87 -0.81 -5.70
CA VAL A 195 -11.68 -1.40 -5.07
C VAL A 195 -11.78 -2.91 -4.89
N ILE A 196 -12.98 -3.47 -4.97
CA ILE A 196 -13.24 -4.89 -4.71
C ILE A 196 -12.45 -5.85 -5.59
N PRO A 197 -12.22 -5.61 -6.89
CA PRO A 197 -11.38 -6.48 -7.71
C PRO A 197 -9.92 -6.56 -7.23
N MET A 198 -9.49 -5.58 -6.42
CA MET A 198 -8.14 -5.53 -5.84
C MET A 198 -8.09 -6.07 -4.41
N PHE A 199 -9.24 -6.35 -3.80
CA PHE A 199 -9.34 -6.85 -2.44
C PHE A 199 -8.68 -8.23 -2.31
N PRO A 200 -7.88 -8.50 -1.28
CA PRO A 200 -7.06 -9.71 -1.19
C PRO A 200 -7.87 -10.92 -0.68
N GLY A 201 -9.02 -11.18 -1.31
CA GLY A 201 -9.96 -12.23 -0.88
C GLY A 201 -9.34 -13.63 -0.90
N ILE A 202 -8.55 -13.95 -1.93
CA ILE A 202 -7.86 -15.24 -2.04
C ILE A 202 -6.82 -15.39 -0.91
N SER A 203 -6.00 -14.36 -0.65
CA SER A 203 -5.03 -14.39 0.45
C SER A 203 -5.73 -14.56 1.80
N ALA A 204 -6.81 -13.82 2.05
CA ALA A 204 -7.59 -13.96 3.28
C ALA A 204 -8.20 -15.37 3.42
N TYR A 205 -8.73 -15.93 2.33
CA TYR A 205 -9.27 -17.29 2.30
C TYR A 205 -8.18 -18.35 2.57
N ILE A 206 -6.99 -18.21 1.98
CA ILE A 206 -5.85 -19.11 2.22
C ILE A 206 -5.39 -19.03 3.67
N ALA A 207 -5.33 -17.83 4.25
CA ALA A 207 -5.03 -17.67 5.67
C ALA A 207 -6.07 -18.39 6.54
N MET A 208 -7.37 -18.19 6.27
CA MET A 208 -8.46 -18.83 7.01
C MET A 208 -8.41 -20.37 6.93
N ILE A 209 -8.26 -20.95 5.73
CA ILE A 209 -8.18 -22.41 5.59
C ILE A 209 -6.92 -22.97 6.25
N SER A 210 -5.83 -22.21 6.32
CA SER A 210 -4.61 -22.62 7.04
C SER A 210 -4.85 -22.74 8.53
N VAL A 211 -5.60 -21.80 9.14
CA VAL A 211 -6.04 -21.92 10.55
C VAL A 211 -6.90 -23.17 10.76
N VAL A 212 -7.86 -23.42 9.88
CA VAL A 212 -8.73 -24.61 9.96
C VAL A 212 -7.91 -25.90 9.86
N LYS A 213 -6.95 -25.96 8.94
CA LYS A 213 -6.06 -27.11 8.79
C LYS A 213 -5.20 -27.35 10.02
N ILE A 214 -4.64 -26.29 10.62
CA ILE A 214 -3.89 -26.39 11.88
C ILE A 214 -4.79 -26.92 13.01
N SER A 215 -6.05 -26.48 13.07
CA SER A 215 -7.00 -26.94 14.07
C SER A 215 -7.42 -28.40 13.89
N GLN A 216 -7.49 -28.92 12.66
CA GLN A 216 -7.95 -30.28 12.36
C GLN A 216 -6.82 -31.31 12.32
N PHE A 217 -5.67 -30.94 11.76
CA PHE A 217 -4.55 -31.84 11.47
C PHE A 217 -3.34 -31.60 12.40
N GLY A 218 -3.39 -30.58 13.24
CA GLY A 218 -2.31 -30.24 14.16
C GLY A 218 -1.32 -29.21 13.59
N TYR A 219 -0.32 -28.87 14.41
CA TYR A 219 0.70 -27.90 14.04
C TYR A 219 1.61 -28.42 12.92
N ASP A 220 1.77 -27.60 11.89
CA ASP A 220 2.73 -27.82 10.80
C ASP A 220 3.42 -26.47 10.48
N PRO A 221 4.77 -26.40 10.53
CA PRO A 221 5.51 -25.17 10.25
C PRO A 221 5.20 -24.59 8.87
N GLU A 222 4.96 -25.41 7.84
CA GLU A 222 4.63 -24.91 6.50
C GLU A 222 3.26 -24.23 6.48
N LEU A 223 2.26 -24.82 7.14
CA LEU A 223 0.93 -24.22 7.27
C LEU A 223 0.96 -22.89 8.04
N VAL A 224 1.83 -22.78 9.06
CA VAL A 224 2.02 -21.55 9.82
C VAL A 224 2.68 -20.46 8.96
N GLU A 225 3.67 -20.80 8.13
CA GLU A 225 4.28 -19.85 7.19
C GLU A 225 3.25 -19.34 6.18
N VAL A 226 2.47 -20.25 5.58
CA VAL A 226 1.41 -19.90 4.63
C VAL A 226 0.35 -19.01 5.28
N LEU A 227 -0.04 -19.34 6.52
CA LEU A 227 -0.97 -18.53 7.32
C LEU A 227 -0.45 -17.11 7.51
N VAL A 228 0.75 -16.97 8.09
CA VAL A 228 1.32 -15.65 8.44
C VAL A 228 1.53 -14.81 7.19
N THR A 229 2.09 -15.40 6.12
CA THR A 229 2.38 -14.68 4.88
C THR A 229 1.10 -14.16 4.23
N ASN A 230 0.08 -14.99 4.09
CA ASN A 230 -1.17 -14.58 3.46
C ASN A 230 -2.00 -13.64 4.33
N PHE A 231 -1.95 -13.83 5.66
CA PHE A 231 -2.60 -12.93 6.61
C PHE A 231 -2.00 -11.53 6.57
N LEU A 232 -0.67 -11.41 6.61
CA LEU A 232 0.03 -10.12 6.53
C LEU A 232 -0.21 -9.45 5.18
N LYS A 233 -0.09 -10.20 4.08
CA LYS A 233 -0.37 -9.69 2.73
C LYS A 233 -1.80 -9.18 2.60
N ALA A 234 -2.79 -9.93 3.10
CA ALA A 234 -4.18 -9.49 3.10
C ALA A 234 -4.37 -8.22 3.94
N SER A 235 -3.84 -8.20 5.16
CA SER A 235 -3.95 -7.06 6.09
C SER A 235 -3.34 -5.79 5.51
N PHE A 236 -2.15 -5.88 4.92
CA PHE A 236 -1.48 -4.73 4.32
C PHE A 236 -2.18 -4.22 3.07
N ILE A 237 -2.68 -5.10 2.19
CA ILE A 237 -3.45 -4.67 1.02
C ILE A 237 -4.75 -3.99 1.46
N VAL A 238 -5.47 -4.54 2.45
CA VAL A 238 -6.70 -3.92 2.99
C VAL A 238 -6.39 -2.56 3.62
N GLY A 239 -5.32 -2.45 4.41
CA GLY A 239 -4.85 -1.18 4.97
C GLY A 239 -4.49 -0.16 3.90
N ALA A 240 -3.70 -0.56 2.91
CA ALA A 240 -3.31 0.27 1.77
C ALA A 240 -4.52 0.80 1.00
N LEU A 241 -5.50 -0.06 0.70
CA LEU A 241 -6.73 0.33 0.02
C LEU A 241 -7.56 1.32 0.86
N SER A 242 -7.72 1.04 2.16
CA SER A 242 -8.53 1.87 3.07
C SER A 242 -7.95 3.27 3.25
N ILE A 243 -6.63 3.35 3.46
CA ILE A 243 -5.91 4.63 3.59
C ILE A 243 -5.89 5.36 2.25
N GLY A 244 -5.61 4.66 1.15
CA GLY A 244 -5.51 5.25 -0.19
C GLY A 244 -6.80 5.91 -0.66
N ILE A 245 -7.97 5.28 -0.45
CA ILE A 245 -9.28 5.87 -0.81
C ILE A 245 -9.58 7.13 0.03
N SER A 246 -9.14 7.15 1.29
CA SER A 246 -9.47 8.22 2.24
C SER A 246 -8.63 9.49 2.07
N LEU A 247 -7.40 9.35 1.55
CA LEU A 247 -6.44 10.44 1.36
C LEU A 247 -6.96 11.60 0.47
N PRO A 248 -7.52 11.34 -0.73
CA PRO A 248 -8.09 12.39 -1.57
C PRO A 248 -9.21 13.18 -0.88
N GLY A 249 -10.02 12.51 -0.06
CA GLY A 249 -11.09 13.15 0.70
C GLY A 249 -10.58 14.17 1.71
N LEU A 250 -9.49 13.84 2.41
CA LEU A 250 -8.85 14.73 3.40
C LEU A 250 -8.20 15.95 2.75
N TRP A 251 -7.65 15.80 1.54
CA TRP A 251 -7.00 16.89 0.82
C TRP A 251 -8.01 17.81 0.09
N LEU A 252 -9.04 17.23 -0.52
CA LEU A 252 -10.00 17.97 -1.36
C LEU A 252 -11.17 18.57 -0.57
N TYR A 253 -11.61 17.96 0.52
CA TYR A 253 -12.62 18.52 1.43
C TYR A 253 -11.94 19.29 2.56
N ARG A 254 -11.19 20.35 2.21
CA ARG A 254 -10.76 21.33 3.22
C ARG A 254 -12.02 22.00 3.76
N LYS A 255 -12.48 21.60 4.95
CA LYS A 255 -13.45 22.38 5.73
C LYS A 255 -12.80 23.75 5.91
N ARG A 256 -13.37 24.80 5.30
CA ARG A 256 -13.09 26.16 5.76
C ARG A 256 -13.43 26.13 7.26
N PRO A 257 -12.54 26.57 8.16
CA PRO A 257 -12.93 26.74 9.54
C PRO A 257 -14.17 27.63 9.53
N SER A 258 -15.31 27.08 9.95
CA SER A 258 -16.45 27.88 10.33
C SER A 258 -15.99 28.63 11.57
N VAL A 259 -15.54 29.86 11.36
CA VAL A 259 -15.47 30.88 12.40
C VAL A 259 -16.82 31.01 13.08
#